data_AF-A0A970XUR7-F1
#
_entry.id   AF-A0A970XUR7-F1
#
_cell.length_a   1.000
_cell.length_b   1.000
_cell.length_c   1.000
_cell.angle_alpha   90.00
_cell.angle_beta   90.00
_cell.angle_gamma   90.00
#
_symmetry.space_group_name_H-M   'P 1'
#
loop_
_entity.id
_entity.type
_entity.pdbx_description
1 polymer ?
#
loop_
_entity_poly.entity_id
_entity_poly.type
_entity_poly.pdbx_seq_one_letter_code
_entity_poly.pdbx_strand_id
1 'polypeptide(L)'
;MLSLDEQRRLRRRLDRIYGIALFIVGIGATIVNMQALTEQSIVMQIAAMFEQYEAGDYVRAEGLAALGWAGIVAHPLNYALWLYVALRRWRAERFAAWCAIVGAVIGWLITVGVLAIAAGMHPRLVDAVLASVGG
;
A
#
# COMPACT_ATOMS: atom_id res chain seq x y z
N MET A 1 17.42 14.37 36.81
CA MET A 1 16.94 14.94 35.55
C MET A 1 18.01 14.74 34.48
N LEU A 2 17.67 14.21 33.30
CA LEU A 2 18.62 14.08 32.19
C LEU A 2 18.93 15.47 31.60
N SER A 3 20.18 15.69 31.21
CA SER A 3 20.60 16.87 30.46
C SER A 3 19.90 16.95 29.09
N LEU A 4 19.81 18.14 28.51
CA LEU A 4 19.16 18.34 27.20
C LEU A 4 19.81 17.50 26.09
N ASP A 5 21.13 17.29 26.17
CA ASP A 5 21.87 16.49 25.19
C ASP A 5 21.61 14.99 25.34
N GLU A 6 21.48 14.50 26.57
CA GLU A 6 21.07 13.11 26.84
C GLU A 6 19.64 12.86 26.35
N GLN A 7 18.73 13.81 26.57
CA GLN A 7 17.36 13.72 26.05
C GLN A 7 17.34 13.67 24.51
N ARG A 8 18.13 14.49 23.84
CA ARG A 8 18.25 14.49 22.37
C ARG A 8 18.84 13.19 21.84
N ARG A 9 19.86 12.63 22.49
CA ARG A 9 20.45 11.32 22.12
C ARG A 9 19.45 10.18 22.34
N LEU A 10 18.74 10.19 23.46
CA LEU A 10 17.72 9.19 23.77
C LEU A 10 16.58 9.22 22.74
N ARG A 11 16.03 10.39 22.43
CA ARG A 11 14.98 10.54 21.40
C ARG A 11 15.43 10.02 20.04
N ARG A 12 16.67 10.26 19.64
CA ARG A 12 17.23 9.75 18.37
C ARG A 12 17.42 8.23 18.37
N ARG A 13 17.83 7.64 19.50
CA ARG A 13 17.88 6.18 19.66
C ARG A 13 16.49 5.55 19.58
N LEU A 14 15.51 6.14 20.26
CA LEU A 14 14.13 5.69 20.21
C LEU A 14 13.54 5.79 18.80
N ASP A 15 13.73 6.91 18.09
CA ASP A 15 13.31 7.05 16.68
C ASP A 15 13.87 5.93 15.80
N ARG A 16 15.15 5.58 15.99
CA ARG A 16 15.76 4.48 15.24
C ARG A 16 15.13 3.13 15.60
N ILE A 17 14.93 2.83 16.88
CA ILE A 17 14.32 1.56 17.33
C ILE A 17 12.90 1.43 16.78
N TYR A 18 12.06 2.45 16.99
CA TYR A 18 10.69 2.46 16.49
C TYR A 18 10.65 2.40 14.96
N GLY A 19 11.50 3.17 14.27
CA GLY A 19 11.53 3.13 12.82
C GLY A 19 11.95 1.76 12.27
N ILE A 20 12.96 1.10 12.86
CA ILE A 20 13.32 -0.27 12.49
C ILE A 20 12.16 -1.24 12.72
N ALA A 21 11.50 -1.18 13.88
CA ALA A 21 10.34 -2.01 14.17
C ALA A 21 9.21 -1.79 13.16
N LEU A 22 8.92 -0.53 12.80
CA LEU A 22 7.92 -0.19 11.78
C LEU A 22 8.31 -0.72 10.40
N PHE A 23 9.58 -0.65 10.01
CA PHE A 23 10.04 -1.23 8.74
C PHE A 23 9.93 -2.75 8.71
N ILE A 24 10.18 -3.44 9.83
CA ILE A 24 10.00 -4.90 9.95
C ILE A 24 8.52 -5.27 9.76
N VAL A 25 7.62 -4.59 10.48
CA VAL A 25 6.16 -4.77 10.30
C VAL A 25 5.76 -4.45 8.86
N GLY A 26 6.37 -3.43 8.26
CA GLY A 26 6.17 -3.04 6.86
C GLY A 26 6.50 -4.14 5.86
N ILE A 27 7.43 -5.06 6.14
CA ILE A 27 7.70 -6.21 5.27
C ILE A 27 6.46 -7.10 5.18
N GLY A 28 5.87 -7.44 6.32
CA GLY A 28 4.65 -8.25 6.38
C GLY A 28 3.50 -7.59 5.64
N ALA A 29 3.27 -6.29 5.88
CA ALA A 29 2.24 -5.53 5.17
C ALA A 29 2.48 -5.47 3.66
N THR A 30 3.74 -5.34 3.22
CA THR A 30 4.13 -5.35 1.80
C THR A 30 3.79 -6.70 1.16
N ILE A 31 4.10 -7.81 1.83
CA ILE A 31 3.77 -9.17 1.35
C ILE A 31 2.26 -9.36 1.22
N VAL A 32 1.50 -8.99 2.24
CA VAL A 32 0.03 -9.09 2.22
C VAL A 32 -0.56 -8.29 1.07
N ASN A 33 -0.10 -7.06 0.86
CA ASN A 33 -0.57 -6.24 -0.26
C ASN A 33 -0.23 -6.86 -1.63
N MET A 34 0.98 -7.40 -1.81
CA MET A 34 1.33 -8.09 -3.05
C MET A 34 0.45 -9.32 -3.32
N GLN A 35 0.10 -10.09 -2.28
CA GLN A 35 -0.81 -11.23 -2.41
C GLN A 35 -2.21 -10.79 -2.85
N ALA A 36 -2.70 -9.65 -2.34
CA ALA A 36 -3.98 -9.08 -2.74
C ALA A 36 -4.01 -8.57 -4.20
N LEU A 37 -2.84 -8.37 -4.81
CA LEU A 37 -2.69 -7.87 -6.19
C LEU A 37 -2.30 -8.96 -7.20
N THR A 38 -2.35 -10.24 -6.82
CA THR A 38 -2.27 -11.31 -7.82
C THR A 38 -3.49 -11.25 -8.73
N GLU A 39 -3.34 -11.71 -9.97
CA GLU A 39 -4.46 -11.68 -10.92
C GLU A 39 -5.70 -12.40 -10.39
N GLN A 40 -5.52 -13.58 -9.80
CA GLN A 40 -6.63 -14.35 -9.22
C GLN A 40 -7.29 -13.59 -8.05
N SER A 41 -6.51 -12.96 -7.18
CA SER A 41 -7.05 -12.15 -6.08
C SER A 41 -7.80 -10.93 -6.58
N ILE A 42 -7.32 -10.27 -7.63
CA ILE A 42 -8.03 -9.15 -8.27
C ILE A 42 -9.35 -9.64 -8.88
N VAL A 43 -9.32 -10.74 -9.63
CA VAL A 43 -10.53 -11.36 -10.20
C VAL A 43 -11.55 -11.68 -9.11
N MET A 44 -11.14 -12.30 -8.00
CA MET A 44 -12.03 -12.61 -6.89
C MET A 44 -12.64 -11.36 -6.25
N GLN A 45 -11.84 -10.32 -6.04
CA GLN A 45 -12.32 -9.05 -5.47
C GLN A 45 -13.33 -8.37 -6.40
N ILE A 46 -13.05 -8.30 -7.70
CA ILE A 46 -13.96 -7.67 -8.66
C ILE A 46 -15.23 -8.51 -8.85
N ALA A 47 -15.13 -9.83 -8.94
CA ALA A 47 -16.29 -10.71 -9.05
C ALA A 47 -17.22 -10.56 -7.83
N ALA A 48 -16.66 -10.45 -6.62
CA ALA A 48 -17.44 -10.16 -5.42
C ALA A 48 -18.14 -8.80 -5.48
N MET A 49 -17.52 -7.77 -6.09
CA MET A 49 -18.19 -6.49 -6.32
C MET A 49 -19.34 -6.61 -7.33
N PHE A 50 -19.18 -7.39 -8.40
CA PHE A 50 -20.27 -7.64 -9.35
C PHE A 50 -21.48 -8.28 -8.67
N GLU A 51 -21.25 -9.26 -7.79
CA GLU A 51 -22.30 -9.89 -6.99
C GLU A 51 -22.94 -8.89 -6.01
N GLN A 52 -22.12 -8.10 -5.30
CA GLN A 52 -22.58 -7.12 -4.33
C GLN A 52 -23.46 -6.00 -4.93
N TYR A 53 -23.09 -5.52 -6.12
CA TYR A 53 -23.78 -4.41 -6.79
C TYR A 53 -24.80 -4.87 -7.85
N GLU A 54 -25.09 -6.18 -7.91
CA GLU A 54 -25.99 -6.78 -8.90
C GLU A 54 -25.66 -6.35 -10.35
N ALA A 55 -24.36 -6.19 -10.66
CA ALA A 55 -23.88 -5.63 -11.92
C ALA A 55 -23.93 -6.63 -13.12
N GLY A 56 -24.64 -7.75 -12.93
CA GLY A 56 -24.77 -8.86 -13.87
C GLY A 56 -23.60 -9.83 -13.83
N ASP A 57 -23.42 -10.59 -14.92
CA ASP A 57 -22.36 -11.60 -15.00
C ASP A 57 -20.97 -10.97 -15.13
N TYR A 58 -20.06 -11.44 -14.28
CA TYR A 58 -18.65 -11.06 -14.34
C TYR A 58 -17.99 -11.63 -15.61
N VAL A 59 -17.36 -10.75 -16.38
CA VAL A 59 -16.49 -11.12 -17.51
C VAL A 59 -15.10 -10.59 -17.22
N ARG A 60 -14.10 -11.47 -17.21
CA ARG A 60 -12.71 -11.11 -16.95
C ARG A 60 -12.19 -10.10 -17.98
N ALA A 61 -11.64 -8.98 -17.51
CA ALA A 61 -11.03 -7.99 -18.38
C ALA A 61 -9.62 -8.43 -18.80
N GLU A 62 -9.24 -8.11 -20.04
CA GLU A 62 -7.88 -8.33 -20.54
C GLU A 62 -6.89 -7.39 -19.83
N GLY A 63 -5.68 -7.86 -19.53
CA GLY A 63 -4.63 -7.03 -18.93
C GLY A 63 -4.60 -6.98 -17.39
N LEU A 64 -5.53 -7.65 -16.70
CA LEU A 64 -5.52 -7.75 -15.23
C LEU A 64 -4.23 -8.36 -14.69
N ALA A 65 -3.65 -9.35 -15.39
CA ALA A 65 -2.34 -9.91 -15.06
C ALA A 65 -1.23 -8.85 -15.04
N ALA A 66 -1.15 -8.04 -16.10
CA ALA A 66 -0.12 -7.02 -16.25
C ALA A 66 -0.28 -5.92 -15.19
N LEU A 67 -1.52 -5.52 -14.92
CA LEU A 67 -1.86 -4.55 -13.88
C LEU A 67 -1.48 -5.06 -12.48
N GLY A 68 -1.80 -6.32 -12.17
CA GLY A 68 -1.41 -6.97 -10.91
C GLY A 68 0.11 -7.01 -10.73
N TRP A 69 0.85 -7.40 -11.77
CA TRP A 69 2.32 -7.38 -11.75
C TRP A 69 2.91 -5.98 -11.55
N ALA A 70 2.32 -4.94 -12.16
CA ALA A 70 2.75 -3.56 -11.94
C ALA A 70 2.61 -3.17 -10.46
N GLY A 71 1.48 -3.52 -9.83
CA GLY A 71 1.27 -3.33 -8.39
C GLY A 71 2.28 -4.11 -7.54
N ILE A 72 2.46 -5.40 -7.83
CA ILE A 72 3.40 -6.29 -7.12
C ILE A 72 4.82 -5.75 -7.16
N VAL A 73 5.27 -5.19 -8.29
CA VAL A 73 6.61 -4.59 -8.42
C VAL A 73 6.69 -3.21 -7.76
N ALA A 74 5.62 -2.42 -7.79
CA ALA A 74 5.59 -1.09 -7.18
C ALA A 74 5.77 -1.13 -5.64
N HIS A 75 5.21 -2.15 -4.97
CA HIS A 75 5.33 -2.33 -3.53
C HIS A 75 6.77 -2.45 -2.99
N PRO A 76 7.62 -3.39 -3.46
CA PRO A 76 9.01 -3.51 -3.02
C PRO A 76 9.84 -2.29 -3.43
N LEU A 77 9.56 -1.67 -4.58
CA LEU A 77 10.23 -0.42 -4.97
C LEU A 77 9.92 0.73 -4.01
N ASN A 78 8.65 0.89 -3.63
CA ASN A 78 8.23 1.86 -2.62
C ASN A 78 8.88 1.57 -1.26
N TYR A 79 8.87 0.31 -0.82
CA TYR A 79 9.52 -0.09 0.43
C TYR A 79 11.03 0.25 0.42
N ALA A 80 11.73 -0.14 -0.65
CA ALA A 80 13.16 0.09 -0.80
C ALA A 80 13.51 1.58 -0.82
N LEU A 81 12.70 2.40 -1.50
CA LEU A 81 12.87 3.85 -1.55
C LEU A 81 12.79 4.48 -0.15
N TRP A 82 11.75 4.17 0.62
CA TRP A 82 11.57 4.76 1.95
C TRP A 82 12.56 4.22 2.99
N LEU A 83 12.96 2.95 2.88
CA LEU A 83 14.04 2.41 3.68
C LEU A 83 15.37 3.13 3.37
N TYR A 84 15.68 3.35 2.10
CA TYR A 84 16.86 4.11 1.68
C TYR A 84 16.85 5.54 2.24
N VAL A 85 15.71 6.25 2.14
CA VAL A 85 15.55 7.58 2.70
C VAL A 85 15.76 7.57 4.22
N ALA A 86 15.18 6.59 4.93
CA ALA A 86 15.33 6.47 6.39
C ALA A 86 16.78 6.25 6.80
N LEU A 87 17.48 5.32 6.13
CA LEU A 87 18.90 5.05 6.37
C LEU A 87 19.76 6.30 6.15
N ARG A 88 19.50 7.06 5.08
CA ARG A 88 20.25 8.29 4.78
C ARG A 88 20.01 9.36 5.85
N ARG A 89 18.79 9.48 6.36
CA ARG A 89 18.43 10.42 7.43
C ARG A 89 19.05 10.03 8.77
N TRP A 90 19.04 8.75 9.14
CA TRP A 90 19.68 8.27 10.35
C TRP A 90 21.20 8.45 10.34
N ARG A 91 21.84 8.33 9.16
CA ARG A 91 23.27 8.67 8.99
C ARG A 91 23.55 10.15 9.21
N ALA A 92 22.61 11.03 8.86
CA ALA A 92 22.68 12.46 9.12
C ALA A 92 22.18 12.87 10.52
N GLU A 93 22.00 11.90 11.44
CA GLU A 93 21.47 12.09 12.79
C GLU A 93 20.08 12.77 12.88
N ARG A 94 19.26 12.64 11.83
CA ARG A 94 17.90 13.20 11.76
C ARG A 94 16.84 12.15 12.06
N PHE A 95 15.68 12.59 12.55
CA PHE A 95 14.49 11.75 12.74
C PHE A 95 13.98 11.19 11.42
N ALA A 96 13.65 9.89 11.40
CA ALA A 96 13.26 9.18 10.20
C ALA A 96 12.18 8.11 10.38
N ALA A 97 11.66 7.87 11.59
CA ALA A 97 10.59 6.87 11.78
C ALA A 97 9.34 7.15 10.94
N TRP A 98 9.05 8.43 10.66
CA TRP A 98 7.96 8.85 9.78
C TRP A 98 8.08 8.30 8.34
N CYS A 99 9.29 7.96 7.88
CA CYS A 99 9.48 7.38 6.55
C CYS A 99 8.76 6.04 6.39
N ALA A 100 8.68 5.23 7.45
CA ALA A 100 7.92 3.98 7.43
C ALA A 100 6.41 4.24 7.31
N ILE A 101 5.89 5.28 7.97
CA ILE A 101 4.47 5.67 7.90
C ILE A 101 4.13 6.15 6.49
N VAL A 102 4.95 7.04 5.91
CA VAL A 102 4.71 7.54 4.55
C VAL A 102 4.81 6.39 3.53
N GLY A 103 5.79 5.50 3.68
CA GLY A 103 5.90 4.30 2.85
C GLY A 103 4.66 3.41 2.95
N ALA A 104 4.09 3.23 4.15
CA ALA A 104 2.87 2.47 4.35
C ALA A 104 1.64 3.12 3.68
N VAL A 105 1.49 4.44 3.81
CA VAL A 105 0.39 5.20 3.16
C VAL A 105 0.49 5.10 1.65
N ILE A 106 1.68 5.28 1.07
CA ILE A 106 1.88 5.14 -0.38
C ILE A 106 1.65 3.70 -0.82
N GLY A 107 2.08 2.71 -0.03
CA GLY A 107 1.79 1.30 -0.28
C GLY A 107 0.29 1.05 -0.36
N TRP A 108 -0.49 1.55 0.60
CA TRP A 108 -1.95 1.44 0.57
C TRP A 108 -2.57 2.12 -0.66
N LEU A 109 -2.08 3.31 -1.04
CA LEU A 109 -2.53 4.00 -2.25
C LEU A 109 -2.23 3.22 -3.54
N ILE A 110 -1.10 2.51 -3.60
CA ILE A 110 -0.79 1.60 -4.73
C ILE A 110 -1.85 0.51 -4.83
N THR A 111 -2.16 -0.18 -3.72
CA THR A 111 -3.18 -1.24 -3.69
C THR A 111 -4.54 -0.72 -4.12
N VAL A 112 -5.00 0.37 -3.49
CA VAL A 112 -6.31 0.98 -3.81
C VAL A 112 -6.35 1.47 -5.25
N GLY A 113 -5.27 2.09 -5.73
CA GLY A 113 -5.17 2.56 -7.11
C GLY A 113 -5.26 1.42 -8.13
N VAL A 114 -4.56 0.31 -7.88
CA VAL A 114 -4.64 -0.88 -8.74
C VAL A 114 -6.06 -1.47 -8.76
N LEU A 115 -6.69 -1.63 -7.59
CA LEU A 115 -8.06 -2.15 -7.51
C LEU A 115 -9.07 -1.20 -8.16
N ALA A 116 -8.91 0.12 -8.00
CA ALA A 116 -9.76 1.11 -8.63
C ALA A 116 -9.62 1.09 -10.16
N ILE A 117 -8.39 0.97 -10.69
CA ILE A 117 -8.16 0.80 -12.13
C ILE A 117 -8.80 -0.51 -12.61
N ALA A 118 -8.60 -1.62 -11.90
CA ALA A 118 -9.19 -2.90 -12.25
C ALA A 118 -10.73 -2.86 -12.29
N ALA A 119 -11.38 -2.23 -11.29
CA ALA A 119 -12.82 -2.02 -11.30
C ALA A 119 -13.26 -1.11 -12.47
N GLY A 120 -12.49 -0.06 -12.76
CA GLY A 120 -12.73 0.85 -13.88
C GLY A 120 -12.64 0.20 -15.26
N MET A 121 -12.01 -0.98 -15.38
CA MET A 121 -12.00 -1.77 -16.61
C MET A 121 -13.36 -2.45 -16.89
N HIS A 122 -14.32 -2.35 -15.97
CA HIS A 122 -15.66 -2.91 -16.09
C HIS A 122 -16.73 -1.81 -16.06
N PRO A 123 -17.15 -1.26 -17.22
CA PRO A 123 -18.13 -0.17 -17.26
C PRO A 123 -19.43 -0.47 -16.52
N ARG A 124 -19.95 -1.70 -16.66
CA ARG A 124 -21.18 -2.14 -15.98
C ARG A 124 -21.09 -2.06 -14.46
N LEU A 125 -19.92 -2.39 -13.90
CA LEU A 125 -19.70 -2.30 -12.46
C LEU A 125 -19.65 -0.83 -12.02
N VAL A 126 -18.98 0.02 -12.79
CA VAL A 126 -18.92 1.46 -12.52
C VAL A 126 -20.32 2.08 -12.53
N ASP A 127 -21.12 1.75 -13.55
CA ASP A 127 -22.51 2.23 -13.67
C ASP A 127 -23.37 1.78 -12.48
N ALA A 128 -23.26 0.51 -12.08
CA ALA A 128 -23.99 -0.03 -10.93
C ALA A 128 -23.59 0.64 -9.61
N VAL A 129 -22.28 0.86 -9.40
CA VAL A 129 -21.78 1.58 -8.21
C VAL A 129 -22.30 3.02 -8.21
N LEU A 130 -22.23 3.75 -9.33
CA LEU A 130 -22.72 5.13 -9.40
C LEU A 130 -24.23 5.23 -9.16
N ALA A 131 -25.00 4.28 -9.70
CA ALA A 131 -26.44 4.19 -9.45
C ALA A 131 -26.75 3.95 -7.97
N SER A 132 -25.94 3.15 -7.27
CA SER A 132 -26.12 2.88 -5.83
C SER A 132 -25.76 4.07 -4.92
N VAL A 133 -24.92 5.00 -5.38
CA VAL A 133 -24.46 6.17 -4.61
C VAL A 133 -25.33 7.41 -4.87
N GLY A 134 -25.94 7.51 -6.06
CA GLY A 134 -26.82 8.61 -6.45
C GLY A 134 -28.30 8.40 -6.13
N GLY A 135 -28.68 7.24 -5.58
CA GLY A 135 -30.03 6.88 -5.16
C GLY A 135 -30.36 7.28 -3.72
#